data_AF-A0A959QSB3-F1
#
_entry.id   AF-A0A959QSB3-F1
#
_cell.length_a   1.000
_cell.length_b   1.000
_cell.length_c   1.000
_cell.angle_alpha   90.00
_cell.angle_beta   90.00
_cell.angle_gamma   90.00
#
_symmetry.space_group_name_H-M   'P 1'
#
loop_
_entity.id
_entity.type
_entity.pdbx_description
1 polymer ?
#
loop_
_entity_poly.entity_id
_entity_poly.type
_entity_poly.pdbx_seq_one_letter_code
_entity_poly.pdbx_strand_id
1 'polypeptide(L)'
;MAKSTKNNTKKKAEKKETPVINMGTKKQWRLGGGIFLLLTGLFICFSIVSYCFTWKADQDKMLSGSDWYTFLFKDKEIVANWGGRLGAAVSHIMVYEWVGIAAFALGLWISIVGLNFVYGKKVLPIARYLRWMMILVLVVAPILTYALPDATFPYGGAWGNEAIAYMNGLFGHSGTGLILFAVVCFFLFVVFALDISPLLRRARRTAQKMADVAAA
;
A
#
# COMPACT_ATOMS: atom_id res chain seq x y z
N MET A 1 -81.59 -1.55 32.61
CA MET A 1 -80.71 -0.55 33.28
C MET A 1 -79.43 -1.30 33.70
N ALA A 2 -78.32 -1.09 32.97
CA ALA A 2 -77.11 -0.38 33.42
C ALA A 2 -76.19 -1.23 34.34
N LYS A 3 -75.11 -1.85 33.81
CA LYS A 3 -73.71 -1.38 33.63
C LYS A 3 -72.86 -1.33 34.93
N SER A 4 -71.80 -2.16 34.99
CA SER A 4 -70.45 -1.84 35.51
C SER A 4 -69.53 -3.09 35.33
N THR A 5 -68.76 -3.23 34.25
CA THR A 5 -67.38 -2.75 33.99
C THR A 5 -66.33 -3.15 35.04
N LYS A 6 -65.45 -4.10 34.67
CA LYS A 6 -64.01 -4.00 34.98
C LYS A 6 -63.17 -4.73 33.93
N ASN A 7 -62.59 -3.95 33.01
CA ASN A 7 -61.45 -4.33 32.17
C ASN A 7 -60.19 -4.51 33.05
N ASN A 8 -59.32 -5.46 32.72
CA ASN A 8 -57.94 -5.12 32.34
C ASN A 8 -57.12 -6.30 31.77
N THR A 9 -57.05 -6.31 30.44
CA THR A 9 -55.81 -6.25 29.64
C THR A 9 -54.73 -7.34 29.85
N LYS A 10 -54.78 -8.36 28.99
CA LYS A 10 -53.66 -9.24 28.63
C LYS A 10 -52.52 -8.40 28.02
N LYS A 11 -51.36 -8.33 28.68
CA LYS A 11 -50.12 -7.83 28.09
C LYS A 11 -49.67 -8.80 26.97
N LYS A 12 -49.81 -8.36 25.73
CA LYS A 12 -49.25 -9.00 24.54
C LYS A 12 -47.73 -8.81 24.62
N ALA A 13 -46.97 -9.90 24.76
CA ALA A 13 -45.52 -9.86 24.72
C ALA A 13 -45.07 -9.49 23.31
N GLU A 14 -44.46 -8.32 23.19
CA GLU A 14 -43.84 -7.84 21.96
C GLU A 14 -42.58 -8.65 21.69
N LYS A 15 -42.61 -9.47 20.64
CA LYS A 15 -41.46 -10.25 20.18
C LYS A 15 -40.45 -9.27 19.56
N LYS A 16 -39.43 -8.90 20.33
CA LYS A 16 -38.27 -8.17 19.80
C LYS A 16 -37.54 -9.06 18.81
N GLU A 17 -37.73 -8.81 17.53
CA GLU A 17 -36.90 -9.38 16.47
C GLU A 17 -35.48 -8.85 16.64
N THR A 18 -34.56 -9.75 17.00
CA THR A 18 -33.13 -9.46 16.97
C THR A 18 -32.68 -9.43 15.51
N PRO A 19 -31.78 -8.52 15.11
CA PRO A 19 -31.27 -8.53 13.76
C PRO A 19 -30.39 -9.78 13.62
N VAL A 20 -30.93 -10.79 12.93
CA VAL A 20 -30.16 -11.96 12.53
C VAL A 20 -29.19 -11.48 11.46
N ILE A 21 -28.05 -10.93 11.87
CA ILE A 21 -26.94 -10.72 10.93
C ILE A 21 -26.43 -12.11 10.57
N ASN A 22 -27.00 -12.63 9.50
CA ASN A 22 -26.77 -13.95 8.95
C ASN A 22 -25.24 -14.15 8.81
N MET A 23 -24.66 -15.10 9.54
CA MET A 23 -23.21 -15.34 9.53
C MET A 23 -22.69 -15.68 8.12
N GLY A 24 -23.55 -16.21 7.25
CA GLY A 24 -23.26 -16.41 5.82
C GLY A 24 -22.96 -15.10 5.07
N THR A 25 -23.69 -14.03 5.38
CA THR A 25 -23.54 -12.71 4.76
C THR A 25 -22.19 -12.09 5.13
N LYS A 26 -21.78 -12.15 6.41
CA LYS A 26 -20.46 -11.61 6.84
C LYS A 26 -19.28 -12.31 6.15
N LYS A 27 -19.37 -13.63 5.96
CA LYS A 27 -18.32 -14.40 5.26
C LYS A 27 -18.25 -14.04 3.78
N GLN A 28 -19.41 -13.89 3.13
CA GLN A 28 -19.51 -13.50 1.72
C GLN A 28 -18.98 -12.08 1.47
N TRP A 29 -19.36 -11.10 2.30
CA TRP A 29 -18.83 -9.73 2.19
C TRP A 29 -17.32 -9.67 2.40
N ARG A 30 -16.80 -10.42 3.38
CA ARG A 30 -15.36 -10.49 3.61
C ARG A 30 -14.63 -11.10 2.42
N LEU A 31 -15.15 -12.20 1.88
CA LEU A 31 -14.54 -12.88 0.73
C LEU A 31 -14.60 -12.01 -0.53
N GLY A 32 -15.78 -11.45 -0.84
CA GLY A 32 -15.98 -10.57 -1.99
C GLY A 32 -15.12 -9.31 -1.91
N GLY A 33 -15.10 -8.64 -0.76
CA GLY A 33 -14.23 -7.48 -0.54
C GLY A 33 -12.75 -7.84 -0.61
N GLY A 34 -12.35 -9.01 -0.11
CA GLY A 34 -10.97 -9.49 -0.19
C GLY A 34 -10.53 -9.77 -1.62
N ILE A 35 -11.36 -10.46 -2.42
CA ILE A 35 -11.08 -10.73 -3.84
C ILE A 35 -11.02 -9.42 -4.62
N PHE A 36 -11.98 -8.52 -4.39
CA PHE A 36 -12.00 -7.20 -5.02
C PHE A 36 -10.69 -6.44 -4.74
N LEU A 37 -10.29 -6.30 -3.47
CA LEU A 37 -9.04 -5.63 -3.10
C LEU A 37 -7.81 -6.31 -3.70
N LEU A 38 -7.77 -7.64 -3.70
CA LEU A 38 -6.67 -8.40 -4.29
C LEU A 38 -6.51 -8.06 -5.77
N LEU A 39 -7.61 -8.13 -6.53
CA LEU A 39 -7.63 -7.81 -7.96
C LEU A 39 -7.34 -6.34 -8.23
N THR A 40 -7.84 -5.42 -7.41
CA THR A 40 -7.52 -3.99 -7.53
C THR A 40 -6.02 -3.74 -7.35
N GLY A 41 -5.39 -4.31 -6.33
CA GLY A 41 -3.95 -4.15 -6.12
C GLY A 41 -3.11 -4.74 -7.27
N LEU A 42 -3.53 -5.90 -7.80
CA LEU A 42 -2.87 -6.52 -8.95
C LEU A 42 -3.06 -5.70 -10.23
N PHE A 43 -4.26 -5.16 -10.44
CA PHE A 43 -4.54 -4.25 -11.54
C PHE A 43 -3.67 -3.00 -11.48
N ILE A 44 -3.53 -2.37 -10.31
CA ILE A 44 -2.64 -1.22 -10.11
C ILE A 44 -1.21 -1.58 -10.48
N CYS A 45 -0.70 -2.72 -9.99
CA CYS A 45 0.66 -3.18 -10.33
C CYS A 45 0.83 -3.37 -11.83
N PHE A 46 -0.14 -4.02 -12.48
CA PHE A 46 -0.15 -4.23 -13.93
C PHE A 46 -0.16 -2.91 -14.71
N SER A 47 -0.99 -1.95 -14.30
CA SER A 47 -1.07 -0.63 -14.91
C SER A 47 0.22 0.18 -14.73
N ILE A 48 0.88 0.10 -13.57
CA ILE A 48 2.19 0.73 -13.34
C ILE A 48 3.27 0.11 -14.23
N VAL A 49 3.30 -1.22 -14.37
CA VAL A 49 4.25 -1.90 -15.27
C VAL A 49 4.02 -1.45 -16.71
N SER A 50 2.77 -1.37 -17.15
CA SER A 50 2.45 -0.84 -18.48
C SER A 50 2.88 0.62 -18.63
N TYR A 51 2.65 1.46 -17.62
CA TYR A 51 3.00 2.88 -17.61
C TYR A 51 4.50 3.12 -17.77
N CYS A 52 5.36 2.26 -17.24
CA CYS A 52 6.82 2.34 -17.48
C CYS A 52 7.20 2.41 -18.97
N PHE A 53 6.36 1.87 -19.86
CA PHE A 53 6.56 1.91 -21.30
C PHE A 53 5.67 2.96 -22.00
N THR A 54 4.48 3.25 -21.47
CA THR A 54 3.45 4.04 -22.15
C THR A 54 3.32 5.48 -21.64
N TRP A 55 4.06 5.84 -20.58
CA TRP A 55 3.84 7.08 -19.83
C TRP A 55 3.78 8.36 -20.67
N LYS A 56 4.64 8.52 -21.69
CA LYS A 56 4.65 9.72 -22.56
C LYS A 56 3.34 9.86 -23.32
N ALA A 57 2.96 8.78 -24.02
CA ALA A 57 1.76 8.74 -24.83
C ALA A 57 0.47 8.86 -23.99
N ASP A 58 0.49 8.35 -22.76
CA ASP A 58 -0.63 8.47 -21.83
C ASP A 58 -0.70 9.88 -21.21
N GLN A 59 0.44 10.49 -20.90
CA GLN A 59 0.53 11.84 -20.33
C GLN A 59 0.09 12.91 -21.34
N ASP A 60 0.54 12.83 -22.59
CA ASP A 60 0.15 13.80 -23.63
C ASP A 60 -1.37 13.87 -23.80
N LYS A 61 -2.07 12.74 -23.61
CA LYS A 61 -3.54 12.64 -23.68
C LYS A 61 -4.27 13.13 -22.43
N MET A 62 -3.60 13.15 -21.28
CA MET A 62 -4.18 13.74 -20.07
C MET A 62 -3.98 15.27 -20.05
N LEU A 63 -2.85 15.74 -20.57
CA LEU A 63 -2.53 17.16 -20.64
C LEU A 63 -3.30 17.90 -21.75
N SER A 64 -3.92 17.19 -22.70
CA SER A 64 -4.70 17.77 -23.79
C SER A 64 -6.01 18.45 -23.36
N GLY A 65 -6.32 18.48 -22.05
CA GLY A 65 -7.23 19.45 -21.45
C GLY A 65 -8.62 18.95 -21.07
N SER A 66 -8.83 17.63 -21.01
CA SER A 66 -10.07 17.07 -20.44
C SER A 66 -9.93 16.84 -18.94
N ASP A 67 -10.90 17.32 -18.15
CA ASP A 67 -10.99 16.99 -16.71
C ASP A 67 -10.95 15.46 -16.51
N TRP A 68 -10.39 15.00 -15.38
CA TRP A 68 -10.22 13.57 -15.07
C TRP A 68 -11.48 12.73 -15.29
N TYR A 69 -12.65 13.30 -15.00
CA TYR A 69 -13.95 12.65 -15.19
C TYR A 69 -14.26 12.44 -16.68
N THR A 70 -13.99 13.44 -17.50
CA THR A 70 -14.15 13.38 -18.95
C THR A 70 -13.14 12.40 -19.56
N PHE A 71 -11.88 12.46 -19.10
CA PHE A 71 -10.83 11.52 -19.49
C PHE A 71 -11.12 10.08 -19.08
N LEU A 72 -11.88 9.80 -18.03
CA LEU A 72 -12.22 8.42 -17.63
C LEU A 72 -13.50 7.89 -18.27
N PHE A 73 -14.53 8.74 -18.40
CA PHE A 73 -15.89 8.27 -18.70
C PHE A 73 -16.46 8.78 -20.03
N LYS A 74 -15.90 9.84 -20.63
CA LYS A 74 -16.50 10.50 -21.81
C LYS A 74 -15.66 10.42 -23.07
N ASP A 75 -14.35 10.62 -22.96
CA ASP A 75 -13.47 10.54 -24.12
C ASP A 75 -13.51 9.15 -24.77
N LYS A 76 -13.23 9.08 -26.07
CA LYS A 76 -13.09 7.80 -26.79
C LYS A 76 -11.65 7.55 -27.22
N GLU A 77 -10.73 8.37 -26.73
CA GLU A 77 -9.32 8.24 -27.07
C GLU A 77 -8.75 6.93 -26.55
N ILE A 78 -8.08 6.22 -27.45
CA ILE A 78 -7.40 4.96 -27.15
C ILE A 78 -6.08 5.33 -26.45
N VAL A 79 -5.96 5.02 -25.16
CA VAL A 79 -4.69 5.16 -24.42
C VAL A 79 -3.77 3.97 -24.69
N ALA A 80 -2.46 4.15 -24.46
CA ALA A 80 -1.49 3.10 -24.70
C ALA A 80 -1.39 2.12 -23.51
N ASN A 81 -1.74 2.57 -22.29
CA ASN A 81 -1.75 1.71 -21.11
C ASN A 81 -2.61 0.45 -21.32
N TRP A 82 -2.06 -0.72 -20.99
CA TRP A 82 -2.73 -2.01 -21.14
C TRP A 82 -3.95 -2.16 -20.23
N GLY A 83 -4.01 -1.39 -19.13
CA GLY A 83 -5.18 -1.28 -18.25
C GLY A 83 -6.26 -0.31 -18.76
N GLY A 84 -6.14 0.19 -19.99
CA GLY A 84 -7.01 1.21 -20.55
C GLY A 84 -6.92 2.53 -19.80
N ARG A 85 -7.94 3.39 -19.98
CA ARG A 85 -7.95 4.76 -19.43
C ARG A 85 -7.87 4.81 -17.91
N LEU A 86 -8.53 3.87 -17.24
CA LEU A 86 -8.46 3.74 -15.79
C LEU A 86 -7.04 3.37 -15.34
N GLY A 87 -6.40 2.43 -16.02
CA GLY A 87 -5.01 2.07 -15.76
C GLY A 87 -4.04 3.23 -16.00
N ALA A 88 -4.19 3.93 -17.12
CA ALA A 88 -3.42 5.14 -17.42
C ALA A 88 -3.59 6.18 -16.31
N ALA A 89 -4.82 6.53 -15.92
CA ALA A 89 -5.09 7.55 -14.91
C ALA A 89 -4.49 7.18 -13.54
N VAL A 90 -4.74 5.96 -13.08
CA VAL A 90 -4.25 5.52 -11.76
C VAL A 90 -2.73 5.49 -11.74
N SER A 91 -2.10 4.95 -12.79
CA SER A 91 -0.63 4.90 -12.86
C SER A 91 -0.01 6.30 -13.03
N HIS A 92 -0.61 7.21 -13.80
CA HIS A 92 -0.14 8.59 -13.91
C HIS A 92 -0.17 9.30 -12.56
N ILE A 93 -1.29 9.25 -11.84
CA ILE A 93 -1.40 9.88 -10.51
C ILE A 93 -0.36 9.29 -9.56
N MET A 94 -0.26 7.96 -9.50
CA MET A 94 0.60 7.31 -8.51
C MET A 94 2.10 7.43 -8.83
N VAL A 95 2.48 7.36 -10.11
CA VAL A 95 3.88 7.38 -10.54
C VAL A 95 4.32 8.81 -10.83
N TYR A 96 3.65 9.53 -11.71
CA TYR A 96 4.06 10.88 -12.12
C TYR A 96 3.80 11.91 -11.01
N GLU A 97 2.55 12.00 -10.54
CA GLU A 97 2.15 13.07 -9.59
C GLU A 97 2.52 12.77 -8.14
N TRP A 98 2.73 11.50 -7.77
CA TRP A 98 2.99 11.11 -6.39
C TRP A 98 4.44 10.68 -6.18
N VAL A 99 4.72 9.38 -6.16
CA VAL A 99 5.95 8.83 -5.56
C VAL A 99 6.81 8.03 -6.53
N GLY A 100 6.52 8.12 -7.82
CA GLY A 100 7.28 7.42 -8.85
C GLY A 100 7.09 5.91 -8.80
N ILE A 101 8.14 5.18 -9.14
CA ILE A 101 8.09 3.71 -9.22
C ILE A 101 7.84 3.05 -7.86
N ALA A 102 8.11 3.76 -6.76
CA ALA A 102 7.81 3.30 -5.41
C ALA A 102 6.31 3.05 -5.17
N ALA A 103 5.43 3.65 -6.00
CA ALA A 103 4.00 3.38 -5.99
C ALA A 103 3.64 1.91 -6.24
N PHE A 104 4.53 1.15 -6.89
CA PHE A 104 4.34 -0.28 -7.07
C PHE A 104 4.20 -1.03 -5.73
N ALA A 105 4.91 -0.59 -4.69
CA ALA A 105 4.81 -1.16 -3.35
C ALA A 105 3.41 -0.93 -2.73
N LEU A 106 2.73 0.16 -3.09
CA LEU A 106 1.37 0.44 -2.66
C LEU A 106 0.36 -0.52 -3.29
N GLY A 107 0.52 -0.80 -4.59
CA GLY A 107 -0.29 -1.83 -5.27
C GLY A 107 -0.13 -3.21 -4.62
N LEU A 108 1.11 -3.62 -4.34
CA LEU A 108 1.39 -4.87 -3.62
C LEU A 108 0.78 -4.89 -2.21
N TRP A 109 0.85 -3.77 -1.49
CA TRP A 109 0.28 -3.68 -0.15
C TRP A 109 -1.25 -3.84 -0.17
N ILE A 110 -1.95 -3.23 -1.13
CA ILE A 110 -3.39 -3.42 -1.33
C ILE A 110 -3.70 -4.90 -1.61
N SER A 111 -2.92 -5.56 -2.47
CA SER A 111 -3.08 -6.99 -2.73
C SER A 111 -2.89 -7.84 -1.47
N ILE A 112 -1.91 -7.52 -0.62
CA ILE A 112 -1.69 -8.21 0.67
C ILE A 112 -2.89 -8.03 1.62
N VAL A 113 -3.49 -6.84 1.64
CA VAL A 113 -4.69 -6.58 2.43
C VAL A 113 -5.85 -7.42 1.92
N GLY A 114 -6.08 -7.45 0.60
CA GLY A 114 -7.08 -8.32 -0.03
C GLY A 114 -6.88 -9.80 0.31
N LEU A 115 -5.63 -10.28 0.22
CA LEU A 115 -5.27 -11.66 0.53
C LEU A 115 -5.62 -12.04 1.98
N ASN A 116 -5.31 -11.16 2.94
CA ASN A 116 -5.67 -11.38 4.34
C ASN A 116 -7.19 -11.44 4.57
N PHE A 117 -7.96 -10.64 3.83
CA PHE A 117 -9.43 -10.69 3.87
C PHE A 117 -9.96 -12.01 3.31
N VAL A 118 -9.42 -12.48 2.17
CA VAL A 118 -9.80 -13.76 1.55
C VAL A 118 -9.60 -14.92 2.52
N TYR A 119 -8.42 -15.03 3.14
CA TYR A 119 -8.13 -16.09 4.10
C TYR A 119 -8.85 -15.92 5.44
N GLY A 120 -9.34 -14.72 5.75
CA GLY A 120 -10.05 -14.45 6.99
C GLY A 120 -9.19 -14.52 8.24
N LYS A 121 -7.87 -14.54 8.08
CA LYS A 121 -6.84 -14.56 9.13
C LYS A 121 -5.69 -13.67 8.70
N LYS A 122 -4.90 -13.19 9.66
CA LYS A 122 -3.69 -12.40 9.41
C LYS A 122 -2.58 -13.33 8.87
N VAL A 123 -2.64 -13.69 7.60
CA VAL A 123 -1.60 -14.47 6.90
C VAL A 123 -0.32 -13.66 6.81
N LEU A 124 -0.46 -12.37 6.47
CA LEU A 124 0.64 -11.42 6.33
C LEU A 124 0.45 -10.24 7.28
N PRO A 125 1.49 -9.80 8.02
CA PRO A 125 1.40 -8.68 8.94
C PRO A 125 1.22 -7.33 8.22
N ILE A 126 -0.03 -6.92 7.94
CA ILE A 126 -0.38 -5.70 7.20
C ILE A 126 0.37 -4.45 7.70
N ALA A 127 0.38 -4.22 9.01
CA ALA A 127 1.03 -3.05 9.60
C ALA A 127 2.56 -3.06 9.45
N ARG A 128 3.17 -4.25 9.43
CA ARG A 128 4.61 -4.39 9.19
C ARG A 128 4.93 -4.03 7.74
N TYR A 129 4.17 -4.57 6.78
CA TYR A 129 4.35 -4.23 5.37
C TYR A 129 4.07 -2.77 5.08
N LEU A 130 3.02 -2.18 5.69
CA LEU A 130 2.74 -0.75 5.55
C LEU A 130 3.93 0.10 6.01
N ARG A 131 4.50 -0.22 7.18
CA ARG A 131 5.67 0.49 7.71
C ARG A 131 6.85 0.43 6.74
N TRP A 132 7.18 -0.77 6.24
CA TRP A 132 8.27 -0.93 5.28
C TRP A 132 8.00 -0.23 3.94
N MET A 133 6.76 -0.27 3.46
CA MET A 133 6.32 0.43 2.25
C MET A 133 6.51 1.95 2.40
N MET A 134 6.09 2.53 3.52
CA MET A 134 6.24 3.97 3.76
C MET A 134 7.72 4.38 3.82
N ILE A 135 8.56 3.58 4.49
CA ILE A 135 10.02 3.82 4.50
C ILE A 135 10.58 3.73 3.08
N LEU A 136 10.17 2.72 2.31
CA LEU A 136 10.61 2.54 0.93
C LEU A 136 10.21 3.74 0.07
N VAL A 137 8.97 4.22 0.17
CA VAL A 137 8.51 5.41 -0.56
C VAL A 137 9.32 6.66 -0.17
N LEU A 138 9.51 6.91 1.13
CA LEU A 138 10.23 8.09 1.61
C LEU A 138 11.71 8.11 1.20
N VAL A 139 12.32 6.94 1.05
CA VAL A 139 13.76 6.81 0.80
C VAL A 139 14.06 6.60 -0.68
N VAL A 140 13.38 5.65 -1.33
CA VAL A 140 13.66 5.25 -2.71
C VAL A 140 13.31 6.35 -3.69
N ALA A 141 12.18 7.05 -3.51
CA ALA A 141 11.77 8.09 -4.46
C ALA A 141 12.80 9.24 -4.55
N PRO A 142 13.24 9.88 -3.45
CA PRO A 142 14.30 10.88 -3.51
C PRO A 142 15.64 10.33 -4.04
N ILE A 143 16.02 9.11 -3.64
CA ILE A 143 17.27 8.49 -4.14
C ILE A 143 17.24 8.33 -5.65
N LEU A 144 16.12 7.83 -6.21
CA LEU A 144 16.00 7.64 -7.65
C LEU A 144 16.02 8.97 -8.40
N THR A 145 15.34 10.00 -7.89
CA THR A 145 15.43 11.36 -8.47
C THR A 145 16.87 11.89 -8.45
N TYR A 146 17.58 11.75 -7.34
CA TYR A 146 18.95 12.25 -7.21
C TYR A 146 19.95 11.47 -8.08
N ALA A 147 19.78 10.16 -8.17
CA ALA A 147 20.67 9.28 -8.93
C ALA A 147 20.45 9.36 -10.45
N LEU A 148 19.24 9.73 -10.88
CA LEU A 148 18.84 9.79 -12.29
C LEU A 148 18.24 11.17 -12.64
N PRO A 149 18.99 12.28 -12.51
CA PRO A 149 18.46 13.62 -12.72
C PRO A 149 18.05 13.90 -14.18
N ASP A 150 18.73 13.29 -15.15
CA ASP A 150 18.46 13.46 -16.59
C ASP A 150 17.46 12.44 -17.15
N ALA A 151 16.90 11.58 -16.30
CA ALA A 151 15.94 10.60 -16.74
C ALA A 151 14.63 11.27 -17.17
N THR A 152 14.19 10.97 -18.39
CA THR A 152 12.88 11.45 -18.86
C THR A 152 11.73 10.85 -18.05
N PHE A 153 11.86 9.62 -17.58
CA PHE A 153 10.82 8.94 -16.80
C PHE A 153 10.84 9.41 -15.33
N PRO A 154 9.67 9.69 -14.71
CA PRO A 154 9.56 10.17 -13.32
C PRO A 154 9.82 9.06 -12.29
N TYR A 155 11.06 8.58 -12.16
CA TYR A 155 11.40 7.47 -11.25
C TYR A 155 11.05 7.74 -9.78
N GLY A 156 11.22 8.98 -9.31
CA GLY A 156 10.84 9.41 -7.96
C GLY A 156 9.51 10.15 -7.85
N GLY A 157 8.82 10.38 -8.98
CA GLY A 157 7.59 11.19 -9.02
C GLY A 157 7.78 12.61 -8.51
N ALA A 158 6.67 13.31 -8.29
CA ALA A 158 6.70 14.67 -7.73
C ALA A 158 7.32 14.71 -6.32
N TRP A 159 7.04 13.72 -5.47
CA TRP A 159 7.59 13.63 -4.11
C TRP A 159 9.12 13.61 -4.10
N GLY A 160 9.74 12.78 -4.96
CA GLY A 160 11.20 12.71 -5.07
C GLY A 160 11.79 14.02 -5.58
N ASN A 161 11.15 14.63 -6.58
CA ASN A 161 11.57 15.91 -7.16
C ASN A 161 11.54 17.04 -6.14
N GLU A 162 10.45 17.19 -5.40
CA GLU A 162 10.31 18.20 -4.35
C GLU A 162 11.29 17.97 -3.19
N ALA A 163 11.45 16.71 -2.75
CA ALA A 163 12.39 16.38 -1.69
C ALA A 163 13.84 16.73 -2.07
N ILE A 164 14.27 16.39 -3.29
CA ILE A 164 15.61 16.71 -3.77
C ILE A 164 15.80 18.20 -4.03
N ALA A 165 14.80 18.89 -4.56
CA ALA A 165 14.84 20.35 -4.72
C ALA A 165 15.03 21.04 -3.36
N TYR A 166 14.26 20.64 -2.35
CA TYR A 166 14.38 21.17 -1.00
C TYR A 166 15.74 20.87 -0.35
N MET A 167 16.20 19.62 -0.43
CA MET A 167 17.50 19.22 0.12
C MET A 167 18.65 19.94 -0.58
N ASN A 168 18.62 20.07 -1.90
CA ASN A 168 19.63 20.81 -2.66
C ASN A 168 19.64 22.29 -2.30
N GLY A 169 18.47 22.89 -2.04
CA GLY A 169 18.38 24.27 -1.55
C GLY A 169 18.95 24.47 -0.15
N LEU A 170 18.83 23.46 0.72
CA LEU A 170 19.28 23.54 2.11
C LEU A 170 20.77 23.17 2.29
N PHE A 171 21.23 22.11 1.64
CA PHE A 171 22.56 21.50 1.85
C PHE A 171 23.50 21.62 0.64
N GLY A 172 23.02 22.12 -0.50
CA GLY A 172 23.72 22.04 -1.77
C GLY A 172 23.73 20.62 -2.35
N HIS A 173 24.05 20.51 -3.64
CA HIS A 173 23.98 19.23 -4.36
C HIS A 173 24.88 18.15 -3.71
N SER A 174 26.14 18.48 -3.43
CA SER A 174 27.08 17.55 -2.79
C SER A 174 26.66 17.15 -1.37
N GLY A 175 26.08 18.08 -0.59
CA GLY A 175 25.58 17.80 0.76
C GLY A 175 24.39 16.85 0.75
N THR A 176 23.42 17.08 -0.16
CA THR A 176 22.30 16.16 -0.40
C THR A 176 22.79 14.76 -0.75
N GLY A 177 23.77 14.64 -1.64
CA GLY A 177 24.37 13.36 -2.02
C GLY A 177 24.97 12.60 -0.83
N LEU A 178 25.72 13.29 0.04
CA LEU A 178 26.29 12.69 1.25
C LEU A 178 25.21 12.19 2.22
N ILE A 179 24.14 12.97 2.41
CA ILE A 179 23.01 12.58 3.28
C ILE A 179 22.31 11.34 2.73
N LEU A 180 21.97 11.34 1.43
CA LEU A 180 21.31 10.19 0.79
C LEU A 180 22.20 8.95 0.84
N PHE A 181 23.50 9.09 0.61
CA PHE A 181 24.46 7.99 0.74
C PHE A 181 24.48 7.43 2.17
N ALA A 182 24.52 8.29 3.19
CA ALA A 182 24.45 7.86 4.58
C ALA A 182 23.15 7.12 4.91
N VAL A 183 22.01 7.58 4.38
CA VAL A 183 20.72 6.89 4.51
C VAL A 183 20.75 5.50 3.88
N VAL A 184 21.32 5.35 2.69
CA VAL A 184 21.49 4.04 2.03
C VAL A 184 22.39 3.13 2.85
N CYS A 185 23.55 3.61 3.31
CA CYS A 185 24.45 2.83 4.16
C CYS A 185 23.77 2.38 5.46
N PHE A 186 23.02 3.28 6.10
CA PHE A 186 22.25 2.95 7.30
C PHE A 186 21.17 1.90 7.01
N PHE A 187 20.45 2.02 5.90
CA PHE A 187 19.45 1.04 5.50
C PHE A 187 20.06 -0.33 5.22
N LEU A 188 21.18 -0.37 4.48
CA LEU A 188 21.93 -1.61 4.22
C LEU A 188 22.42 -2.22 5.54
N PHE A 189 22.94 -1.41 6.47
CA PHE A 189 23.32 -1.88 7.79
C PHE A 189 22.13 -2.48 8.55
N VAL A 190 20.97 -1.80 8.61
CA VAL A 190 19.78 -2.31 9.29
C VAL A 190 19.26 -3.60 8.64
N VAL A 191 19.28 -3.71 7.30
CA VAL A 191 18.75 -4.89 6.60
C VAL A 191 19.72 -6.08 6.66
N PHE A 192 21.01 -5.86 6.38
CA PHE A 192 22.01 -6.94 6.30
C PHE A 192 22.67 -7.26 7.64
N ALA A 193 22.78 -6.31 8.58
CA ALA A 193 23.40 -6.55 9.89
C ALA A 193 22.41 -7.03 10.98
N LEU A 194 21.10 -7.11 10.71
CA LEU A 194 20.09 -7.62 11.66
C LEU A 194 19.47 -8.96 11.27
N ASP A 195 20.29 -10.02 11.27
CA ASP A 195 19.82 -11.30 11.80
C ASP A 195 20.90 -12.06 12.60
N ILE A 196 21.64 -11.35 13.47
CA ILE A 196 22.55 -12.00 14.44
C ILE A 196 21.74 -12.63 15.61
N SER A 197 20.49 -12.21 15.82
CA SER A 197 19.59 -12.73 16.86
C SER A 197 19.50 -14.26 16.94
N PRO A 198 19.29 -15.01 15.85
CA PRO A 198 19.30 -16.47 15.87
C PRO A 198 20.68 -17.04 16.23
N LEU A 199 21.77 -16.43 15.78
CA LEU A 199 23.14 -16.87 16.06
C LEU A 199 23.52 -16.64 17.53
N LEU A 200 23.18 -15.48 18.09
CA LEU A 200 23.42 -15.13 19.49
C LEU A 200 22.61 -16.01 20.44
N ARG A 201 21.36 -16.34 20.08
CA ARG A 201 20.52 -17.29 20.83
C ARG A 201 21.10 -18.71 20.80
N ARG A 202 21.67 -19.14 19.67
CA ARG A 202 22.37 -20.43 19.58
C ARG A 202 23.64 -20.43 20.44
N ALA A 203 24.47 -19.40 20.34
CA ALA A 203 25.68 -19.26 21.15
C ALA A 203 25.39 -19.28 22.66
N ARG A 204 24.37 -18.54 23.12
CA ARG A 204 23.94 -18.57 24.54
C ARG A 204 23.46 -19.94 25.00
N ARG A 205 22.69 -20.66 24.19
CA ARG A 205 22.21 -22.01 24.53
C ARG A 205 23.36 -23.01 24.63
N THR A 206 24.35 -22.92 23.73
CA THR A 206 25.54 -23.78 23.78
C THR A 206 26.38 -23.48 25.02
N ALA A 207 26.57 -22.19 25.36
CA ALA A 207 27.29 -21.79 26.57
C ALA A 207 26.59 -22.28 27.85
N GLN A 208 25.26 -22.17 27.94
CA GLN A 208 24.49 -22.71 29.07
C GLN A 208 24.63 -24.23 29.20
N LYS A 209 24.48 -24.97 28.09
CA LYS A 209 24.67 -26.43 28.10
C LYS A 209 26.08 -26.85 28.55
N MET A 210 27.11 -26.11 28.15
CA MET A 210 28.49 -26.39 28.57
C MET A 210 28.70 -26.08 30.05
N ALA A 211 28.09 -24.99 30.56
CA ALA A 211 28.13 -24.67 31.98
C ALA A 211 27.42 -25.73 32.84
N ASP A 212 26.27 -26.23 32.39
CA ASP A 212 25.52 -27.28 33.09
C ASP A 212 26.27 -28.61 33.14
N VAL A 213 26.99 -28.97 32.06
CA VAL A 213 27.83 -30.19 32.01
C VAL A 213 29.08 -30.06 32.88
N ALA A 214 29.66 -28.86 32.99
CA ALA A 214 30.82 -28.63 33.85
C ALA A 214 30.47 -28.60 35.36
N ALA A 215 29.19 -28.42 35.70
CA ALA A 215 28.70 -28.38 37.08
C ALA A 215 28.18 -29.72 37.61
N ALA A 216 28.09 -30.76 36.77
CA ALA A 216 27.67 -32.12 37.10
C ALA A 216 28.89 -33.05 37.28
#